data_AF-A0A3D4BBN5-F1
#
_entry.id   AF-A0A3D4BBN5-F1
#
_cell.length_a   1.000
_cell.length_b   1.000
_cell.length_c   1.000
_cell.angle_alpha   90.00
_cell.angle_beta   90.00
_cell.angle_gamma   90.00
#
_symmetry.space_group_name_H-M   'P 1'
#
loop_
_entity.id
_entity.type
_entity.pdbx_description
1 polymer ?
#
loop_
_entity_poly.entity_id
_entity_poly.type
_entity_poly.pdbx_seq_one_letter_code
_entity_poly.pdbx_strand_id
1 'polypeptide(L)'
;MLDARGIAVSIGSACASHAFKPSHVLLAIGRTPREAQCSLLITMGPSTNTSDIDLVIEALLGIVNQLHHFAGVVVEANEYIQ
;
A
#
# COMPACT_ATOMS: atom_id res chain seq x y z
N MET A 1 8.09 3.06 7.10
CA MET A 1 7.26 2.40 8.14
C MET A 1 7.10 0.89 7.91
N LEU A 2 6.95 0.42 6.66
CA LEU A 2 6.90 -1.01 6.33
C LEU A 2 8.31 -1.65 6.26
N ASP A 3 9.26 -0.93 5.67
CA ASP A 3 10.69 -1.24 5.64
C ASP A 3 11.29 -1.49 7.03
N ALA A 4 10.93 -0.64 8.00
CA ALA A 4 11.35 -0.77 9.40
C ALA A 4 10.79 -2.04 10.08
N ARG A 5 9.74 -2.64 9.50
CA ARG A 5 9.15 -3.92 9.93
C ARG A 5 9.64 -5.11 9.09
N GLY A 6 10.67 -4.90 8.26
CA GLY A 6 11.26 -5.94 7.41
C GLY A 6 10.46 -6.24 6.13
N ILE A 7 9.46 -5.43 5.78
CA ILE A 7 8.59 -5.66 4.63
C ILE A 7 9.06 -4.78 3.46
N ALA A 8 9.53 -5.42 2.39
CA ALA A 8 9.89 -4.74 1.16
C ALA A 8 8.65 -4.56 0.26
N VAL A 9 8.36 -3.32 -0.12
CA VAL A 9 7.22 -2.95 -0.96
C VAL A 9 7.63 -1.88 -1.98
N SER A 10 6.84 -1.75 -3.05
CA SER A 10 7.01 -0.68 -4.05
C SER A 10 5.83 0.29 -3.99
N ILE A 11 6.12 1.57 -4.21
CA ILE A 11 5.10 2.62 -4.37
C ILE A 11 4.80 2.82 -5.87
N GLY A 12 3.53 2.80 -6.25
CA GLY A 12 3.13 2.90 -7.65
C GLY A 12 3.62 1.73 -8.52
N SER A 13 3.10 1.62 -9.75
CA SER A 13 3.26 0.41 -10.57
C SER A 13 4.60 0.23 -11.29
N ALA A 14 5.58 1.12 -11.11
CA ALA A 14 6.90 0.95 -11.72
C ALA A 14 7.84 1.97 -11.08
N CYS A 15 9.06 1.52 -10.77
CA CYS A 15 10.28 2.26 -10.50
C CYS A 15 10.12 3.78 -10.32
N ALA A 16 10.54 4.29 -9.16
CA ALA A 16 10.72 5.70 -8.85
C ALA A 16 11.75 6.40 -9.78
N SER A 17 11.52 6.41 -11.09
CA SER A 17 12.35 7.01 -12.11
C SER A 17 11.99 8.49 -12.24
N HIS A 18 12.41 9.29 -11.24
CA HIS A 18 12.66 10.74 -11.34
C HIS A 18 11.54 11.67 -11.86
N ALA A 19 10.32 11.17 -12.11
CA ALA A 19 9.17 11.97 -12.49
C ALA A 19 7.97 11.51 -11.66
N PHE A 20 7.31 12.46 -10.98
CA PHE A 20 6.05 12.31 -10.23
C PHE A 20 4.86 11.92 -11.11
N LYS A 21 5.06 11.07 -12.13
CA LYS A 21 4.02 10.67 -13.06
C LYS A 21 3.22 9.51 -12.44
N PRO A 22 1.88 9.61 -12.41
CA PRO A 22 1.03 8.50 -11.98
C PRO A 22 1.25 7.27 -12.86
N SER A 23 1.01 6.09 -12.29
CA SER A 23 1.04 4.83 -13.05
C SER A 23 0.12 4.90 -14.26
N HIS A 24 0.69 4.70 -15.45
CA HIS A 24 -0.09 4.61 -16.69
C HIS A 24 -1.07 3.43 -16.67
N VAL A 25 -0.73 2.33 -15.98
CA VAL A 25 -1.62 1.16 -15.82
C VAL A 25 -2.81 1.51 -14.92
N LEU A 26 -2.56 2.13 -13.76
CA LEU A 26 -3.64 2.50 -12.83
C LEU A 26 -4.60 3.53 -13.47
N LEU A 27 -4.07 4.46 -14.25
CA LEU A 27 -4.88 5.38 -15.06
C LEU A 27 -5.71 4.64 -16.12
N ALA A 28 -5.13 3.67 -16.83
CA ALA A 28 -5.82 2.90 -17.87
C ALA A 28 -6.99 2.06 -17.32
N ILE A 29 -6.88 1.57 -16.08
CA ILE A 29 -7.98 0.87 -15.39
C ILE A 29 -8.97 1.83 -14.69
N GLY A 30 -8.88 3.13 -14.99
CA GLY A 30 -9.83 4.15 -14.55
C GLY A 30 -9.62 4.67 -13.12
N ARG A 31 -8.44 4.47 -12.51
CA ARG A 31 -8.09 5.15 -11.26
C ARG A 31 -7.73 6.61 -11.53
N THR A 32 -8.04 7.47 -10.57
CA THR A 32 -7.64 8.87 -10.59
C THR A 32 -6.11 9.02 -10.45
N PRO A 33 -5.51 10.13 -10.92
CA PRO A 33 -4.09 10.40 -10.71
C PRO A 33 -3.67 10.35 -9.23
N ARG A 34 -4.57 10.78 -8.32
CA ARG A 34 -4.33 10.75 -6.88
C ARG A 34 -4.25 9.32 -6.35
N GLU A 35 -5.24 8.49 -6.67
CA GLU A 35 -5.21 7.06 -6.30
C GLU A 35 -3.98 6.37 -6.88
N ALA A 36 -3.64 6.66 -8.14
CA ALA A 36 -2.49 6.06 -8.81
C ALA A 36 -1.14 6.42 -8.16
N GLN A 37 -1.01 7.63 -7.60
CA GLN A 37 0.19 8.06 -6.87
C GLN A 37 0.25 7.52 -5.44
N CYS A 38 -0.90 7.29 -4.82
CA CYS A 38 -1.00 6.78 -3.45
C CYS A 38 -1.17 5.25 -3.38
N SER A 39 -0.99 4.54 -4.48
CA SER A 39 -1.14 3.09 -4.53
C SER A 39 0.12 2.36 -4.07
N LEU A 40 -0.10 1.28 -3.30
CA LEU A 40 0.95 0.36 -2.85
C LEU A 40 0.91 -0.91 -3.71
N LEU A 41 2.07 -1.38 -4.15
CA LEU A 41 2.21 -2.66 -4.85
C LEU A 41 3.00 -3.65 -3.99
N ILE A 42 2.38 -4.79 -3.71
CA ILE A 42 2.99 -5.91 -2.99
C ILE A 42 3.00 -7.11 -3.92
N THR A 43 4.18 -7.62 -4.21
CA THR A 43 4.37 -8.78 -5.09
C THR A 43 4.83 -9.96 -4.24
N MET A 44 4.21 -11.13 -4.42
CA MET A 44 4.57 -12.35 -3.73
C MET A 44 5.33 -13.29 -4.67
N GLY A 45 6.37 -13.94 -4.15
CA GLY A 45 7.14 -14.97 -4.86
C GLY A 45 6.85 -16.39 -4.34
N PRO A 46 7.43 -17.43 -4.95
CA PRO A 46 7.23 -18.83 -4.56
C PRO A 46 7.63 -19.17 -3.12
N SER A 47 8.51 -18.36 -2.51
CA SER A 47 8.95 -18.51 -1.13
C SER A 47 8.04 -17.82 -0.11
N THR A 48 7.02 -17.09 -0.56
CA THR A 48 6.09 -16.38 0.34
C THR A 48 5.20 -17.40 1.02
N ASN A 49 5.12 -17.33 2.35
CA ASN A 49 4.30 -18.21 3.16
C ASN A 49 3.16 -17.44 3.86
N THR A 50 2.22 -18.15 4.47
CA THR A 50 1.07 -17.54 5.15
C THR A 50 1.50 -16.63 6.31
N SER A 51 2.55 -16.98 7.05
CA SER A 51 3.03 -16.12 8.15
C SER A 51 3.63 -14.80 7.66
N ASP A 52 4.19 -14.76 6.45
CA ASP A 52 4.63 -13.50 5.83
C ASP A 52 3.42 -12.60 5.55
N ILE A 53 2.30 -13.20 5.10
CA ILE A 53 1.05 -12.48 4.81
C ILE A 53 0.45 -11.93 6.11
N ASP A 54 0.41 -12.75 7.17
CA ASP A 54 -0.10 -12.33 8.48
C ASP A 54 0.70 -11.15 9.05
N LEU A 55 2.03 -11.21 8.94
CA LEU A 55 2.94 -10.13 9.34
C LEU A 55 2.67 -8.85 8.54
N VAL A 56 2.44 -8.95 7.24
CA VAL A 56 2.11 -7.81 6.38
C VAL A 56 0.77 -7.19 6.75
N ILE A 57 -0.26 -8.00 7.00
CA ILE A 57 -1.59 -7.52 7.41
C ILE A 57 -1.52 -6.77 8.74
N GLU A 58 -0.87 -7.36 9.75
CA GLU A 58 -0.72 -6.73 11.06
C GLU A 58 0.01 -5.38 10.96
N ALA A 59 1.13 -5.37 10.22
CA ALA A 59 1.90 -4.17 10.00
C ALA A 59 1.11 -3.08 9.28
N LEU A 60 0.38 -3.43 8.20
CA LEU A 60 -0.40 -2.48 7.42
C LEU A 60 -1.54 -1.87 8.25
N LEU A 61 -2.30 -2.67 8.98
CA LEU A 61 -3.39 -2.19 9.83
C LEU A 61 -2.86 -1.24 10.90
N GLY A 62 -1.75 -1.60 11.56
CA GLY A 62 -1.11 -0.75 12.56
C GLY A 62 -0.67 0.60 11.98
N ILE A 63 -0.02 0.58 10.80
CA ILE A 63 0.46 1.81 10.13
C ILE A 63 -0.71 2.69 9.70
N VAL A 64 -1.74 2.13 9.06
CA VAL A 64 -2.89 2.88 8.58
C VAL A 64 -3.62 3.54 9.75
N ASN A 65 -3.84 2.82 10.85
CA ASN A 65 -4.45 3.36 12.05
C ASN A 65 -3.64 4.52 12.65
N GLN A 66 -2.31 4.40 12.68
CA GLN A 66 -1.44 5.49 13.10
C GLN A 66 -1.59 6.72 12.20
N LEU A 67 -1.57 6.54 10.87
CA LEU A 67 -1.72 7.63 9.91
C LEU A 67 -3.09 8.31 10.02
N HIS A 68 -4.16 7.54 10.20
CA HIS A 68 -5.51 8.05 10.40
C HIS A 68 -5.62 8.87 11.68
N HIS A 69 -5.04 8.38 12.79
CA HIS A 69 -4.99 9.13 14.04
C HIS A 69 -4.28 10.48 13.89
N PHE A 70 -3.13 10.51 13.21
CA PHE A 70 -2.41 11.76 12.95
C PHE A 70 -3.19 12.71 12.02
N ALA A 71 -3.93 12.19 11.06
CA ALA A 71 -4.75 12.97 10.14
C ALA A 71 -6.11 13.40 10.75
N GLY A 72 -6.45 12.93 11.96
CA GLY A 72 -7.76 13.17 12.58
C GLY A 72 -8.92 12.48 11.86
N VAL A 73 -8.65 11.42 11.10
CA VAL A 73 -9.66 10.63 10.38
C VAL A 73 -10.05 9.42 11.23
N VAL A 74 -11.34 9.22 11.44
CA VAL A 74 -11.88 8.00 12.07
C VAL A 74 -12.39 7.11 10.95
N VAL A 75 -11.85 5.91 10.83
CA VAL A 75 -12.24 4.93 9.80
C VAL A 75 -12.76 3.69 10.50
N GLU A 76 -13.96 3.26 10.13
CA GLU A 76 -14.61 2.07 10.70
C GLU A 76 -14.00 0.81 10.07
N ALA A 77 -13.78 -0.24 10.87
CA ALA A 77 -13.07 -1.45 10.44
C ALA A 77 -13.72 -2.17 9.23
N ASN A 78 -14.99 -1.89 8.94
CA ASN A 78 -15.76 -2.51 7.85
C ASN A 78 -15.44 -1.94 6.45
N GLU A 79 -14.70 -0.83 6.35
CA GLU A 79 -14.31 -0.23 5.06
C GLU A 79 -13.06 -0.88 4.44
N TYR A 80 -12.33 -1.72 5.17
CA TYR A 80 -11.08 -2.33 4.69
C TYR A 80 -11.27 -3.62 3.86
N ILE A 81 -12.50 -4.18 3.84
CA ILE A 81 -12.85 -5.42 3.14
C ILE A 81 -14.00 -5.14 2.17
N GLN A 82 -13.77 -4.27 1.19
CA GLN A 82 -14.64 -4.10 0.01
C GLN A 82 -13.81 -4.33 -1.25
#